data_AF-A0A930EZI0-F1
#
_entry.id   AF-A0A930EZI0-F1
#
_cell.length_a   1.000
_cell.length_b   1.000
_cell.length_c   1.000
_cell.angle_alpha   90.00
_cell.angle_beta   90.00
_cell.angle_gamma   90.00
#
_symmetry.space_group_name_H-M   'P 1'
#
loop_
_entity.id
_entity.type
_entity.pdbx_description
1 polymer ?
#
loop_
_entity_poly.entity_id
_entity_poly.type
_entity_poly.pdbx_seq_one_letter_code
_entity_poly.pdbx_strand_id
1 'polypeptide(L)'
;PILWIIGITMLFDLATGFNSHIISMSKFYKCNTLFMLILAVVTIALNAFFLKYTDLGILGIAISYAVSLTSFNLIKIVFNYRHFRVFPLSIKMLWAVMICGSAIVLASVFPNFQSSFVNLIYKPALVLVVIFIGNLIFKIYPLNQILQKYFLKKSENK
;
A
#
# COMPACT_ATOMS: atom_id res chain seq x y z
N PRO A 1 4.73 -4.52 18.48
CA PRO A 1 3.95 -3.27 18.28
C PRO A 1 4.45 -2.42 17.10
N ILE A 2 5.76 -2.17 16.98
CA ILE A 2 6.34 -1.35 15.90
C ILE A 2 5.99 -1.86 14.50
N LEU A 3 6.17 -3.15 14.25
CA LEU A 3 5.86 -3.79 12.97
C LEU A 3 4.39 -3.61 12.56
N TRP A 4 3.46 -3.66 13.51
CA TRP A 4 2.03 -3.45 13.23
C TRP A 4 1.75 -2.01 12.81
N ILE A 5 2.37 -1.03 13.48
CA ILE A 5 2.23 0.39 13.14
C ILE A 5 2.78 0.63 11.73
N ILE A 6 4.03 0.27 11.47
CA ILE A 6 4.68 0.48 10.18
C ILE A 6 3.96 -0.29 9.07
N GLY A 7 3.54 -1.53 9.32
CA GLY A 7 2.82 -2.36 8.36
C GLY A 7 1.52 -1.72 7.90
N ILE A 8 0.69 -1.22 8.83
CA ILE A 8 -0.56 -0.53 8.49
C ILE A 8 -0.28 0.77 7.74
N THR A 9 0.73 1.55 8.16
CA THR A 9 1.11 2.78 7.46
C THR A 9 1.56 2.48 6.02
N MET A 10 2.39 1.47 5.82
CA MET A 10 2.85 1.07 4.47
C MET A 10 1.69 0.58 3.61
N LEU A 11 0.75 -0.20 4.17
CA LEU A 11 -0.46 -0.62 3.45
C LEU A 11 -1.29 0.58 2.99
N PHE A 12 -1.47 1.58 3.86
CA PHE A 12 -2.20 2.81 3.51
C PHE A 12 -1.47 3.63 2.45
N ASP A 13 -0.14 3.74 2.53
CA ASP A 13 0.68 4.44 1.54
C ASP A 13 0.61 3.76 0.17
N LEU A 14 0.73 2.44 0.11
CA LEU A 14 0.57 1.69 -1.14
C LEU A 14 -0.83 1.84 -1.72
N ALA A 15 -1.87 1.75 -0.88
CA ALA A 15 -3.26 1.90 -1.32
C ALA A 15 -3.54 3.29 -1.92
N THR A 16 -2.85 4.33 -1.44
CA THR A 16 -3.06 5.73 -1.86
C THR A 16 -1.94 6.26 -2.77
N GLY A 17 -0.92 5.46 -3.07
CA GLY A 17 0.31 5.88 -3.73
C GLY A 17 0.11 6.38 -5.16
N PHE A 18 -0.92 5.90 -5.86
CA PHE A 18 -1.24 6.36 -7.21
C PHE A 18 -1.62 7.84 -7.28
N ASN A 19 -2.02 8.45 -6.16
CA ASN A 19 -2.30 9.88 -6.10
C ASN A 19 -1.07 10.71 -6.50
N SER A 20 0.15 10.24 -6.16
CA SER A 20 1.39 10.89 -6.58
C SER A 20 1.57 10.85 -8.09
N HIS A 21 1.20 9.73 -8.74
CA HIS A 21 1.26 9.58 -10.20
C HIS A 21 0.29 10.52 -10.91
N ILE A 22 -0.93 10.67 -10.40
CA ILE A 22 -1.92 11.63 -10.93
C ILE A 22 -1.33 13.04 -10.91
N ILE A 23 -0.77 13.46 -9.78
CA ILE A 23 -0.19 14.80 -9.63
C ILE A 23 1.00 14.97 -10.58
N SER A 24 1.92 13.99 -10.65
CA SER A 24 3.12 14.09 -11.46
C SER A 24 2.85 14.13 -12.97
N MET A 25 1.77 13.49 -13.43
CA MET A 25 1.35 13.49 -14.84
C MET A 25 0.46 14.68 -15.21
N SER A 26 0.09 15.51 -14.23
CA SER A 26 -0.75 16.68 -14.42
C SER A 26 0.05 17.98 -14.58
N LYS A 27 -0.65 19.09 -14.87
CA LYS A 27 -0.08 20.44 -14.86
C LYS A 27 0.53 20.84 -13.49
N PHE A 28 0.15 20.14 -12.42
CA PHE A 28 0.60 20.38 -11.04
C PHE A 28 1.80 19.52 -10.63
N TYR A 29 2.60 19.01 -11.56
CA TYR A 29 3.74 18.14 -11.25
C TYR A 29 4.71 18.71 -10.20
N LYS A 30 4.93 20.03 -10.18
CA LYS A 30 5.78 20.72 -9.18
C LYS A 30 5.21 20.60 -7.76
N CYS A 31 3.89 20.48 -7.60
CA CYS A 31 3.25 20.29 -6.29
C CYS A 31 3.65 18.96 -5.65
N ASN A 32 3.92 17.91 -6.44
CA ASN A 32 4.39 16.64 -5.89
C ASN A 32 5.72 16.80 -5.15
N THR A 33 6.66 17.56 -5.73
CA THR A 33 7.94 17.88 -5.08
C THR A 33 7.73 18.70 -3.81
N LEU A 34 6.81 19.67 -3.82
CA LEU A 34 6.47 20.45 -2.63
C LEU A 34 5.92 19.56 -1.51
N PHE A 35 5.00 18.63 -1.82
CA PHE A 35 4.45 17.71 -0.83
C PHE A 35 5.51 16.78 -0.24
N MET A 36 6.48 16.32 -1.05
CA MET A 36 7.61 15.53 -0.54
C MET A 36 8.50 16.35 0.41
N LEU A 37 8.73 17.62 0.12
CA LEU A 37 9.49 18.50 1.00
C LEU A 37 8.77 18.75 2.32
N ILE A 38 7.45 18.98 2.28
CA ILE A 38 6.61 19.09 3.49
C ILE A 38 6.68 17.79 4.30
N LEU A 39 6.55 16.63 3.66
CA LEU A 39 6.66 15.33 4.33
C LEU A 39 8.01 15.18 5.04
N ALA A 40 9.12 15.55 4.38
CA ALA A 40 10.45 15.47 4.97
C ALA A 40 10.56 16.35 6.23
N VAL A 41 10.13 17.61 6.15
CA VAL A 41 10.14 18.54 7.29
C VAL A 41 9.27 18.04 8.43
N VAL A 42 8.04 17.60 8.14
CA VAL A 42 7.10 17.07 9.14
C VAL A 42 7.67 15.82 9.81
N THR A 43 8.28 14.92 9.04
CA THR A 43 8.91 13.69 9.57
C THR A 43 10.07 14.01 10.50
N ILE A 44 10.95 14.94 10.13
CA ILE A 44 12.08 15.36 10.97
C ILE A 44 11.57 16.03 12.25
N ALA A 45 10.59 16.93 12.13
CA ALA A 45 10.02 17.64 13.27
C ALA A 45 9.34 16.68 14.26
N LEU A 46 8.54 15.73 13.78
CA LEU A 46 7.90 14.70 14.60
C LEU A 46 8.93 13.78 15.24
N ASN A 47 9.93 13.30 14.49
CA ASN A 47 10.99 12.47 15.05
C ASN A 47 11.71 13.21 16.19
N ALA A 48 12.11 14.46 15.98
CA ALA A 48 12.77 15.27 17.01
C ALA A 48 11.86 15.49 18.23
N PHE A 49 10.57 15.74 18.00
CA PHE A 49 9.59 15.90 19.08
C PHE A 49 9.47 14.62 19.91
N PHE A 50 9.26 13.47 19.28
CA PHE A 50 9.13 12.19 19.97
C PHE A 50 10.42 11.79 20.68
N LEU A 51 11.60 12.01 20.09
CA LEU A 51 12.87 11.70 20.75
C LEU A 51 13.15 12.58 21.97
N LYS A 52 12.75 13.85 21.92
CA LYS A 52 13.12 14.83 22.96
C LYS A 52 12.10 14.91 24.10
N TYR A 53 10.81 14.76 23.78
CA TYR A 53 9.72 15.01 24.74
C TYR A 53 8.97 13.74 25.15
N THR A 54 9.33 12.56 24.61
CA THR A 54 8.68 11.30 24.99
C THR A 54 9.70 10.20 25.24
N ASP A 55 9.42 9.31 26.20
CA ASP A 55 10.27 8.14 26.49
C ASP A 55 9.98 6.94 25.55
N LEU A 56 9.35 7.18 24.40
CA LEU A 56 8.90 6.14 23.48
C LEU A 56 10.06 5.58 22.64
N GLY A 57 11.20 6.25 22.56
CA GLY A 57 12.37 5.81 21.78
C GLY A 57 12.02 5.43 20.34
N ILE A 58 12.35 4.19 19.94
CA ILE A 58 12.06 3.65 18.60
C ILE A 58 10.55 3.57 18.31
N LEU A 59 9.70 3.34 19.31
CA LEU A 59 8.25 3.36 19.12
C LEU A 59 7.77 4.77 18.72
N GLY A 60 8.36 5.82 19.30
CA GLY A 60 8.09 7.20 18.94
C GLY A 60 8.47 7.53 17.49
N ILE A 61 9.57 6.96 16.99
CA ILE A 61 9.97 7.08 15.59
C ILE A 61 8.95 6.40 14.67
N ALA A 62 8.48 5.21 15.03
CA ALA A 62 7.47 4.49 14.26
C ALA A 62 6.14 5.26 14.18
N ILE A 63 5.71 5.88 15.28
CA ILE A 63 4.52 6.74 15.33
C ILE A 63 4.74 8.01 14.49
N SER A 64 5.91 8.64 14.59
CA SER A 64 6.28 9.80 13.78
C SER A 64 6.21 9.52 12.29
N TYR A 65 6.74 8.37 11.86
CA TYR A 65 6.64 7.91 10.48
C TYR A 65 5.18 7.67 10.07
N ALA A 66 4.39 7.00 10.91
CA ALA A 66 2.99 6.72 10.65
C ALA A 66 2.18 8.01 10.45
N VAL A 67 2.30 8.96 11.38
CA VAL A 67 1.57 10.23 11.34
C VAL A 67 1.99 11.07 10.13
N SER A 68 3.31 11.17 9.87
CA SER A 68 3.85 11.91 8.73
C SER A 68 3.34 11.37 7.40
N LEU A 69 3.47 10.06 7.19
CA LEU A 69 3.12 9.43 5.91
C LEU A 69 1.61 9.42 5.69
N THR A 70 0.80 9.15 6.73
CA THR A 70 -0.65 9.24 6.64
C THR A 70 -1.10 10.67 6.33
N SER A 71 -0.54 11.68 6.99
CA SER A 71 -0.87 13.10 6.73
C SER A 71 -0.50 13.50 5.30
N PHE A 72 0.68 13.11 4.82
CA PHE A 72 1.10 13.34 3.44
C PHE A 72 0.14 12.70 2.42
N ASN A 73 -0.27 11.46 2.67
CA ASN A 73 -1.23 10.80 1.80
C ASN A 73 -2.59 11.49 1.84
N LEU A 74 -3.11 11.87 3.01
CA LEU A 74 -4.37 12.62 3.13
C LEU A 74 -4.34 13.94 2.34
N ILE A 75 -3.24 14.70 2.42
CA ILE A 75 -3.06 15.94 1.65
C ILE A 75 -3.18 15.65 0.14
N LYS A 76 -2.52 14.60 -0.37
CA LYS A 76 -2.62 14.22 -1.79
C LYS A 76 -4.03 13.80 -2.19
N ILE A 77 -4.75 13.07 -1.34
CA ILE A 77 -6.15 12.68 -1.60
C ILE A 77 -7.03 13.92 -1.73
N VAL A 78 -6.93 14.84 -0.78
CA VAL A 78 -7.70 16.10 -0.77
C VAL A 78 -7.36 16.95 -1.99
N PHE A 79 -6.07 17.06 -2.32
CA PHE A 79 -5.60 17.78 -3.50
C PHE A 79 -6.19 17.20 -4.79
N ASN A 80 -6.10 15.88 -4.97
CA ASN A 80 -6.62 15.21 -6.15
C ASN A 80 -8.14 15.30 -6.28
N TYR A 81 -8.85 15.18 -5.16
CA TYR A 81 -10.29 15.35 -5.16
C TYR A 81 -10.69 16.78 -5.54
N ARG A 82 -9.98 17.79 -5.03
CA ARG A 82 -10.28 19.20 -5.32
C ARG A 82 -9.94 19.61 -6.75
N HIS A 83 -8.81 19.17 -7.29
CA HIS A 83 -8.33 19.60 -8.62
C HIS A 83 -8.75 18.69 -9.77
N PHE A 84 -8.84 17.38 -9.54
CA PHE A 84 -9.16 16.39 -10.58
C PHE A 84 -10.52 15.71 -10.36
N ARG A 85 -11.17 15.90 -9.21
CA ARG A 85 -12.41 15.19 -8.82
C ARG A 85 -12.28 13.66 -8.88
N VAL A 86 -11.06 13.16 -8.70
CA VAL A 86 -10.77 11.73 -8.66
C VAL A 86 -10.62 11.32 -7.21
N PHE A 87 -11.46 10.37 -6.77
CA PHE A 87 -11.30 9.74 -5.47
C PHE A 87 -10.46 8.47 -5.60
N PRO A 88 -9.47 8.24 -4.71
CA PRO A 88 -8.51 7.19 -4.94
C PRO A 88 -9.06 5.79 -4.69
N LEU A 89 -9.99 5.63 -3.76
CA LEU A 89 -10.50 4.30 -3.40
C LEU A 89 -11.72 3.98 -4.27
N SER A 90 -11.52 3.14 -5.28
CA SER A 90 -12.63 2.57 -6.05
C SER A 90 -13.35 1.48 -5.24
N ILE A 91 -14.63 1.25 -5.55
CA ILE A 91 -15.39 0.10 -5.00
C ILE A 91 -14.69 -1.24 -5.26
N LYS A 92 -13.95 -1.37 -6.37
CA LYS A 92 -13.14 -2.56 -6.68
C LYS A 92 -11.99 -2.76 -5.69
N MET A 93 -11.40 -1.67 -5.18
CA MET A 93 -10.36 -1.76 -4.15
C MET A 93 -10.95 -2.18 -2.79
N LEU A 94 -12.19 -1.82 -2.49
CA LEU A 94 -12.86 -2.31 -1.28
C LEU A 94 -13.01 -3.85 -1.32
N TRP A 95 -13.42 -4.41 -2.47
CA TRP A 95 -13.43 -5.86 -2.67
C TRP A 95 -12.04 -6.48 -2.54
N ALA A 96 -11.00 -5.82 -3.05
CA ALA A 96 -9.63 -6.29 -2.90
C ALA A 96 -9.20 -6.36 -1.42
N VAL A 97 -9.53 -5.34 -0.61
CA VAL A 97 -9.24 -5.34 0.83
C VAL A 97 -9.97 -6.48 1.54
N MET A 98 -11.24 -6.73 1.20
CA MET A 98 -12.01 -7.83 1.79
C MET A 98 -11.40 -9.20 1.46
N ILE A 99 -10.94 -9.42 0.22
CA ILE A 99 -10.27 -10.66 -0.20
C ILE A 99 -8.91 -10.81 0.49
N CYS A 100 -8.12 -9.75 0.58
CA CYS A 100 -6.85 -9.79 1.30
C CYS A 100 -7.07 -10.09 2.79
N GLY A 101 -8.08 -9.46 3.41
CA GLY A 101 -8.44 -9.71 4.81
C GLY A 101 -8.86 -11.15 5.06
N SER A 102 -9.73 -11.70 4.20
CA SER A 102 -10.16 -13.11 4.32
C SER A 102 -9.01 -14.08 4.07
N ALA A 103 -8.11 -13.79 3.11
CA ALA A 103 -6.93 -14.60 2.85
C ALA A 103 -5.98 -14.67 4.06
N ILE A 104 -5.77 -13.56 4.76
CA ILE A 104 -4.95 -13.51 5.98
C ILE A 104 -5.61 -14.34 7.11
N VAL A 105 -6.92 -14.19 7.30
CA VAL A 105 -7.66 -14.99 8.30
C VAL A 105 -7.54 -16.47 7.99
N LEU A 106 -7.74 -16.89 6.74
CA LEU A 106 -7.57 -18.27 6.31
C LEU A 106 -6.14 -18.78 6.59
N ALA A 107 -5.11 -18.04 6.19
CA ALA A 107 -3.72 -18.43 6.43
C ALA A 107 -3.34 -18.49 7.93
N SER A 108 -4.05 -17.77 8.79
CA SER A 108 -3.87 -17.84 10.24
C SER A 108 -4.46 -19.10 10.88
N VAL A 109 -5.56 -19.64 10.31
CA VAL A 109 -6.23 -20.86 10.76
C VAL A 109 -5.47 -22.12 10.34
N PHE A 110 -4.75 -22.07 9.21
CA PHE A 110 -3.96 -23.21 8.74
C PHE A 110 -2.81 -23.57 9.71
N PRO A 111 -2.54 -24.88 9.92
CA PRO A 111 -1.56 -25.34 10.87
C PRO A 111 -0.14 -24.92 10.50
N ASN A 112 0.67 -24.70 11.53
CA ASN A 112 2.11 -24.44 11.37
C ASN A 112 2.86 -25.77 11.21
N PHE A 113 3.77 -25.82 10.25
CA PHE A 113 4.76 -26.90 10.14
C PHE A 113 5.86 -26.74 11.19
N GLN A 114 6.59 -27.82 11.51
CA GLN A 114 7.69 -27.79 12.47
C GLN A 114 8.87 -26.92 12.00
N SER A 115 9.12 -26.86 10.69
CA SER A 115 10.16 -26.00 10.13
C SER A 115 9.65 -24.57 9.94
N SER A 116 10.27 -23.62 10.64
CA SER A 116 9.98 -22.19 10.49
C SER A 116 10.22 -21.68 9.06
N PHE A 117 11.17 -22.26 8.34
CA PHE A 117 11.47 -21.90 6.95
C PHE A 117 10.32 -22.30 6.00
N VAL A 118 9.70 -23.46 6.24
CA VAL A 118 8.55 -23.90 5.45
C VAL A 118 7.36 -22.98 5.70
N ASN A 119 7.08 -22.62 6.94
CA ASN A 119 5.98 -21.68 7.27
C ASN A 119 6.16 -20.30 6.64
N LEU A 120 7.40 -19.81 6.56
CA LEU A 120 7.73 -18.52 5.97
C LEU A 120 7.37 -18.46 4.48
N ILE A 121 7.48 -19.57 3.75
CA ILE A 121 7.14 -19.65 2.32
C ILE A 121 5.67 -20.03 2.13
N TYR A 122 5.23 -21.04 2.88
CA TYR A 122 3.90 -21.63 2.76
C TYR A 122 2.77 -20.63 3.05
N LYS A 123 2.85 -19.86 4.14
CA LYS A 123 1.76 -18.96 4.52
C LYS A 123 1.56 -17.81 3.53
N PRO A 124 2.60 -17.06 3.12
CA PRO A 124 2.46 -16.04 2.09
C PRO A 124 2.03 -16.64 0.75
N ALA A 125 2.52 -17.83 0.37
CA ALA A 125 2.09 -18.51 -0.85
C ALA A 125 0.60 -18.82 -0.83
N LEU A 126 0.06 -19.31 0.30
CA LEU A 126 -1.36 -19.55 0.47
C LEU A 126 -2.17 -18.27 0.31
N VAL A 127 -1.76 -17.18 0.98
CA VAL A 127 -2.40 -15.87 0.84
C VAL A 127 -2.42 -15.41 -0.62
N LEU A 128 -1.30 -15.54 -1.33
CA LEU A 128 -1.19 -15.18 -2.76
C LEU A 128 -2.14 -16.00 -3.64
N VAL A 129 -2.25 -17.31 -3.41
CA VAL A 129 -3.16 -18.17 -4.16
C VAL A 129 -4.62 -17.74 -3.94
N VAL A 130 -5.02 -17.47 -2.70
CA VAL A 130 -6.39 -17.02 -2.39
C VAL A 130 -6.67 -15.67 -3.05
N ILE A 131 -5.74 -14.72 -3.00
CA ILE A 131 -5.88 -13.42 -3.67
C ILE A 131 -5.99 -13.60 -5.18
N PHE A 132 -5.20 -14.51 -5.77
CA PHE A 132 -5.23 -14.78 -7.21
C PHE A 132 -6.57 -15.35 -7.66
N ILE A 133 -7.09 -16.37 -6.95
CA ILE A 133 -8.41 -16.95 -7.21
C ILE A 133 -9.50 -15.88 -7.02
N GLY A 134 -9.44 -15.11 -5.93
CA GLY A 134 -10.35 -14.01 -5.68
C GLY A 134 -10.35 -12.99 -6.83
N ASN A 135 -9.19 -12.63 -7.36
CA ASN A 135 -9.09 -11.71 -8.48
C ASN A 135 -9.70 -12.27 -9.78
N LEU A 136 -9.62 -13.58 -10.03
CA LEU A 136 -10.25 -14.22 -11.19
C LEU A 136 -11.78 -14.17 -11.12
N ILE A 137 -12.34 -14.39 -9.93
CA ILE A 137 -13.80 -14.37 -9.70
C ILE A 137 -14.35 -12.94 -9.78
N PHE A 138 -13.74 -12.02 -9.02
CA PHE A 138 -14.22 -10.65 -8.90
C PHE A 138 -13.73 -9.71 -10.02
N LYS A 139 -12.84 -10.18 -10.90
CA LYS A 139 -12.24 -9.43 -12.02
C LYS A 139 -11.78 -8.03 -11.60
N ILE A 140 -11.13 -7.94 -10.45
CA ILE A 140 -10.69 -6.67 -9.86
C ILE A 140 -9.64 -6.04 -10.77
N TYR A 141 -8.67 -6.85 -11.20
CA TYR A 141 -7.68 -6.49 -12.20
C TYR A 141 -7.81 -7.38 -13.44
N PRO A 142 -7.72 -6.81 -14.66
CA PRO A 142 -7.84 -7.55 -15.91
C PRO A 142 -6.58 -8.38 -16.21
N LEU A 143 -6.31 -9.42 -15.40
CA LEU A 143 -5.18 -10.33 -15.57
C LEU A 143 -5.13 -10.93 -16.98
N ASN A 144 -6.29 -11.34 -17.51
CA ASN A 144 -6.37 -11.99 -18.81
C ASN A 144 -5.89 -11.07 -19.95
N GLN A 145 -6.18 -9.77 -19.88
CA GLN A 145 -5.73 -8.79 -20.87
C GLN A 145 -4.21 -8.58 -20.80
N ILE A 146 -3.66 -8.57 -19.58
CA ILE A 146 -2.22 -8.46 -19.35
C ILE A 146 -1.51 -9.72 -19.87
N LEU A 147 -2.01 -10.91 -19.50
CA LEU A 147 -1.45 -12.19 -19.90
C LEU A 147 -1.47 -12.34 -21.43
N GLN A 148 -2.60 -12.03 -22.07
CA GLN A 148 -2.70 -12.02 -23.53
C GLN A 148 -1.73 -11.02 -24.16
N LYS A 149 -1.62 -9.81 -23.64
CA LYS A 149 -0.70 -8.78 -24.18
C LYS A 149 0.77 -9.22 -24.13
N TYR A 150 1.20 -9.98 -23.12
CA TYR A 150 2.58 -10.46 -23.02
C TYR A 150 2.82 -11.81 -23.73
N PHE A 151 1.87 -12.73 -23.69
CA PHE A 151 2.00 -14.04 -24.33
C PHE A 151 1.72 -14.02 -25.84
N LEU A 152 0.74 -13.23 -26.32
CA LEU A 152 0.41 -13.11 -27.75
C LEU A 152 1.38 -12.18 -28.50
N LYS A 153 1.85 -11.09 -27.88
CA LYS A 153 2.88 -10.22 -28.50
C LYS A 153 4.23 -10.93 -28.68
N LYS A 154 4.48 -12.00 -27.93
CA LYS A 154 5.65 -12.88 -28.12
C LYS A 154 5.48 -13.86 -29.30
N SER A 155 4.24 -14.07 -29.77
CA SER A 155 3.93 -14.92 -30.93
C SER A 155 3.96 -14.19 -32.27
N GLU A 156 3.76 -12.86 -32.29
CA GLU A 156 3.81 -12.04 -33.53
C GLU A 156 5.21 -11.51 -33.87
N ASN A 157 6.17 -11.61 -32.94
CA ASN A 157 7.57 -11.17 -33.12
C ASN A 157 8.55 -12.34 -33.39
N LYS A 158 8.04 -13.48 -33.87
CA LYS A 158 8.83 -14.60 -34.39
C LYS A 158 8.43 -14.85 -35.84
#